data_AF-A0AAW9AVV0-F1
#
_entry.id   AF-A0AAW9AVV0-F1
#
_cell.length_a   1.000
_cell.length_b   1.000
_cell.length_c   1.000
_cell.angle_alpha   90.00
_cell.angle_beta   90.00
_cell.angle_gamma   90.00
#
_symmetry.space_group_name_H-M   'P 1'
#
loop_
_entity.id
_entity.type
_entity.pdbx_description
1 polymer ?
#
loop_
_entity_poly.entity_id
_entity_poly.type
_entity_poly.pdbx_seq_one_letter_code
_entity_poly.pdbx_strand_id
1 'polypeptide(L)'
;MEELDLVSDLNEILSKHGIQQKISLQDLTITDKTVSDMVKSDKLLSDTITDFVWENLAEKEVFHYTNKAKAESILNSNKFRLYTLTKRFSEGEVSTFCNDHNLKGYLEKDKNTNEPVYKSLLMNNMYYASFSDTYLNEMESKYLKEEFSSFQGVRLKLKITAKNKYFKNIVYDKSKGAPIEIIKEITDLIESKYNRKFILHGISKLCAFYLSNDFKLENEFRILLQHNSYQNIDVLSDGQHKYVELPLGTMSQIGYMVEVLGIQTNENLSIPDEYKPLLKRWV
;
A
#
# COMPACT_ATOMS: atom_id res chain seq x y z
N MET A 1 -17.67 28.86 -18.92
CA MET A 1 -16.39 29.10 -19.64
C MET A 1 -15.26 28.58 -18.77
N GLU A 2 -15.09 29.14 -17.56
CA GLU A 2 -14.09 28.71 -16.57
C GLU A 2 -14.08 27.19 -16.27
N GLU A 3 -15.24 26.54 -16.10
CA GLU A 3 -15.30 25.10 -15.81
C GLU A 3 -14.87 24.23 -17.02
N LEU A 4 -15.15 24.69 -18.24
CA LEU A 4 -14.69 24.00 -19.46
C LEU A 4 -13.18 24.14 -19.63
N ASP A 5 -12.63 25.32 -19.31
CA ASP A 5 -11.20 25.55 -19.28
C ASP A 5 -10.52 24.64 -18.24
N LEU A 6 -11.11 24.51 -17.05
CA LEU A 6 -10.62 23.61 -16.00
C LEU A 6 -10.54 22.16 -16.48
N VAL A 7 -11.59 21.68 -17.14
CA VAL A 7 -11.61 20.33 -17.72
C VAL A 7 -10.55 20.19 -18.81
N SER A 8 -10.35 21.20 -19.65
CA SER A 8 -9.30 21.20 -20.68
C SER A 8 -7.91 21.09 -20.06
N ASP A 9 -7.60 21.93 -19.08
CA ASP A 9 -6.30 21.92 -18.40
C ASP A 9 -6.04 20.61 -17.65
N LEU A 10 -7.05 20.04 -16.98
CA LEU A 10 -6.93 18.72 -16.34
C LEU A 10 -6.56 17.65 -17.37
N ASN A 11 -7.26 17.63 -18.50
CA ASN A 11 -6.98 16.68 -19.57
C ASN A 11 -5.63 16.89 -20.25
N GLU A 12 -5.09 18.11 -20.23
CA GLU A 12 -3.74 18.42 -20.68
C GLU A 12 -2.70 17.81 -19.74
N ILE A 13 -2.86 18.00 -18.42
CA ILE A 13 -1.98 17.37 -17.42
C ILE A 13 -2.05 15.86 -17.53
N LEU A 14 -3.25 15.27 -17.55
CA LEU A 14 -3.41 13.81 -17.68
C LEU A 14 -2.69 13.30 -18.94
N SER A 15 -2.90 13.96 -20.09
CA SER A 15 -2.25 13.59 -21.35
C SER A 15 -0.73 13.73 -21.32
N LYS A 16 -0.20 14.75 -20.64
CA LYS A 16 1.24 14.96 -20.45
C LYS A 16 1.89 13.79 -19.70
N HIS A 17 1.17 13.20 -18.74
CA HIS A 17 1.59 12.00 -18.00
C HIS A 17 1.27 10.68 -18.74
N GLY A 18 0.76 10.74 -19.97
CA GLY A 18 0.46 9.56 -20.79
C GLY A 18 -0.90 8.91 -20.50
N ILE A 19 -1.74 9.53 -19.67
CA ILE A 19 -3.09 9.04 -19.36
C ILE A 19 -4.01 9.38 -20.53
N GLN A 20 -4.54 8.34 -21.17
CA GLN A 20 -5.45 8.49 -22.32
C GLN A 20 -6.90 8.76 -21.92
N GLN A 21 -7.30 8.35 -20.70
CA GLN A 21 -8.65 8.56 -20.18
C GLN A 21 -8.94 10.06 -20.10
N LYS A 22 -9.99 10.49 -20.78
CA LYS A 22 -10.47 11.88 -20.73
C LYS A 22 -11.51 12.04 -19.64
N ILE A 23 -11.46 13.19 -18.99
CA ILE A 23 -12.38 13.64 -17.96
C ILE A 23 -13.28 14.71 -18.56
N SER A 24 -14.55 14.69 -18.20
CA SER A 24 -15.57 15.65 -18.61
C SER A 24 -16.14 16.37 -17.38
N LEU A 25 -16.96 17.40 -17.60
CA LEU A 25 -17.68 18.07 -16.51
C LEU A 25 -18.58 17.12 -15.71
N GLN A 26 -19.10 16.06 -16.35
CA GLN A 26 -19.99 15.10 -15.68
C GLN A 26 -19.26 14.25 -14.64
N ASP A 27 -17.94 14.12 -14.79
CA ASP A 27 -17.08 13.34 -13.91
C ASP A 27 -16.60 14.15 -12.70
N LEU A 28 -16.93 15.45 -12.66
CA LEU A 28 -16.45 16.37 -11.63
C LEU A 28 -17.60 16.96 -10.81
N THR A 29 -17.28 17.25 -9.56
CA THR A 29 -18.01 18.12 -8.66
C THR A 29 -17.12 19.32 -8.36
N ILE A 30 -17.53 20.46 -8.91
CA ILE A 30 -16.86 21.74 -8.77
C ILE A 30 -17.73 22.60 -7.84
N THR A 31 -17.11 23.15 -6.80
CA THR A 31 -17.73 24.10 -5.88
C THR A 31 -16.95 25.41 -5.88
N ASP A 32 -17.38 26.39 -5.09
CA ASP A 32 -16.62 27.61 -4.83
C ASP A 32 -15.26 27.34 -4.17
N LYS A 33 -15.10 26.19 -3.49
CA LYS A 33 -13.90 25.88 -2.69
C LYS A 33 -13.11 24.70 -3.21
N THR A 34 -13.74 23.78 -3.95
CA THR A 34 -13.15 22.47 -4.23
C THR A 34 -13.43 21.97 -5.64
N VAL A 35 -12.53 21.12 -6.11
CA VAL A 35 -12.68 20.31 -7.32
C VAL A 35 -12.40 18.86 -6.90
N SER A 36 -13.37 17.97 -7.12
CA SER A 36 -13.27 16.56 -6.76
C SER A 36 -14.28 15.73 -7.53
N ASP A 37 -14.19 14.40 -7.45
CA ASP A 37 -15.20 13.46 -7.93
C ASP A 37 -15.81 12.62 -6.78
N MET A 38 -15.64 13.06 -5.52
CA MET A 38 -15.97 12.26 -4.34
C MET A 38 -17.43 11.80 -4.27
N VAL A 39 -18.35 12.61 -4.81
CA VAL A 39 -19.79 12.32 -4.84
C VAL A 39 -20.24 11.65 -6.15
N LYS A 40 -19.32 11.38 -7.08
CA LYS A 40 -19.57 10.62 -8.29
C LYS A 40 -19.56 9.13 -7.98
N SER A 41 -20.40 8.39 -8.69
CA SER A 41 -20.52 6.94 -8.52
C SER A 41 -19.26 6.22 -8.95
N ASP A 42 -18.71 6.58 -10.11
CA ASP A 42 -17.57 5.96 -10.75
C ASP A 42 -16.22 6.49 -10.25
N LYS A 43 -16.16 7.74 -9.78
CA LYS A 43 -14.92 8.39 -9.29
C LYS A 43 -13.81 8.33 -10.34
N LEU A 44 -14.20 8.62 -11.58
CA LEU A 44 -13.35 8.40 -12.76
C LEU A 44 -12.01 9.13 -12.65
N LEU A 45 -12.00 10.40 -12.21
CA LEU A 45 -10.76 11.18 -12.08
C LEU A 45 -9.82 10.56 -11.06
N SER A 46 -10.36 10.22 -9.88
CA SER A 46 -9.57 9.71 -8.77
C SER A 46 -9.05 8.30 -9.03
N ASP A 47 -9.88 7.41 -9.59
CA ASP A 47 -9.46 6.07 -9.97
C ASP A 47 -8.43 6.13 -11.12
N THR A 48 -8.61 7.02 -12.10
CA THR A 48 -7.63 7.23 -13.19
C THR A 48 -6.26 7.66 -12.67
N ILE A 49 -6.20 8.65 -11.78
CA ILE A 49 -4.94 9.10 -11.18
C ILE A 49 -4.34 7.99 -10.31
N THR A 50 -5.18 7.31 -9.52
CA THR A 50 -4.73 6.26 -8.59
C THR A 50 -4.15 5.06 -9.32
N ASP A 51 -4.80 4.60 -10.38
CA ASP A 51 -4.35 3.44 -11.16
C ASP A 51 -3.11 3.77 -12.01
N PHE A 52 -2.95 5.04 -12.41
CA PHE A 52 -1.71 5.51 -13.04
C PHE A 52 -0.52 5.52 -12.07
N VAL A 53 -0.72 6.07 -10.86
CA VAL A 53 0.36 6.20 -9.87
C VAL A 53 0.69 4.85 -9.23
N TRP A 54 -0.31 4.04 -8.94
CA TRP A 54 -0.16 2.74 -8.29
C TRP A 54 -0.82 1.65 -9.13
N GLU A 55 -0.02 0.90 -9.88
CA GLU A 55 -0.51 -0.18 -10.72
C GLU A 55 -1.10 -1.33 -9.88
N ASN A 56 -2.28 -1.83 -10.26
CA ASN A 56 -2.92 -2.99 -9.64
C ASN A 56 -2.28 -4.28 -10.17
N LEU A 57 -1.81 -5.15 -9.29
CA LEU A 57 -1.26 -6.44 -9.64
C LEU A 57 -2.32 -7.53 -9.46
N ALA A 58 -2.58 -8.30 -10.52
CA ALA A 58 -3.44 -9.47 -10.44
C ALA A 58 -2.70 -10.70 -9.86
N GLU A 59 -1.40 -10.80 -10.15
CA GLU A 59 -0.56 -11.92 -9.70
C GLU A 59 0.91 -11.49 -9.64
N LYS A 60 1.65 -11.93 -8.62
CA LYS A 60 3.11 -11.77 -8.56
C LYS A 60 3.76 -12.78 -7.62
N GLU A 61 4.96 -13.24 -7.99
CA GLU A 61 5.86 -13.93 -7.08
C GLU A 61 6.69 -12.91 -6.28
N VAL A 62 6.69 -13.06 -4.95
CA VAL A 62 7.32 -12.12 -4.02
C VAL A 62 8.10 -12.87 -2.94
N PHE A 63 9.02 -12.17 -2.27
CA PHE A 63 9.69 -12.66 -1.08
C PHE A 63 9.08 -12.05 0.18
N HIS A 64 8.74 -12.90 1.16
CA HIS A 64 8.44 -12.48 2.52
C HIS A 64 9.61 -12.84 3.43
N TYR A 65 10.29 -11.83 3.96
CA TYR A 65 11.36 -12.02 4.93
C TYR A 65 10.79 -11.95 6.35
N THR A 66 11.16 -12.93 7.17
CA THR A 66 10.67 -13.04 8.54
C THR A 66 11.66 -13.82 9.40
N ASN A 67 11.34 -14.04 10.68
CA ASN A 67 12.16 -14.87 11.56
C ASN A 67 11.61 -16.30 11.65
N LYS A 68 12.43 -17.22 12.18
CA LYS A 68 12.07 -18.62 12.41
C LYS A 68 10.69 -18.81 13.03
N ALA A 69 10.43 -18.19 14.19
CA ALA A 69 9.19 -18.40 14.93
C ALA A 69 7.94 -17.99 14.14
N LYS A 70 8.02 -16.87 13.41
CA LYS A 70 6.93 -16.40 12.55
C LYS A 70 6.75 -17.31 11.33
N ALA A 71 7.83 -17.76 10.69
CA ALA A 71 7.74 -18.69 9.57
C ALA A 71 7.10 -20.02 10.00
N GLU A 72 7.54 -20.61 11.12
CA GLU A 72 6.93 -21.81 11.69
C GLU A 72 5.47 -21.58 12.03
N SER A 73 5.10 -20.43 12.61
CA SER A 73 3.70 -20.09 12.87
C SER A 73 2.85 -20.03 11.60
N ILE A 74 3.34 -19.41 10.53
CA ILE A 74 2.63 -19.31 9.24
C ILE A 74 2.42 -20.71 8.66
N LEU A 75 3.48 -21.51 8.59
CA LEU A 75 3.46 -22.82 7.93
C LEU A 75 2.70 -23.88 8.73
N ASN A 76 2.79 -23.89 10.06
CA ASN A 76 2.05 -24.85 10.89
C ASN A 76 0.55 -24.51 10.98
N SER A 77 0.19 -23.24 10.92
CA SER A 77 -1.23 -22.83 10.97
C SER A 77 -1.92 -22.83 9.61
N ASN A 78 -1.16 -22.92 8.51
CA ASN A 78 -1.64 -22.68 7.15
C ASN A 78 -2.35 -21.32 6.99
N LYS A 79 -1.86 -20.30 7.72
CA LYS A 79 -2.43 -18.95 7.71
C LYS A 79 -1.36 -17.88 7.63
N PHE A 80 -1.61 -16.88 6.79
CA PHE A 80 -0.80 -15.68 6.66
C PHE A 80 -1.49 -14.50 7.33
N ARG A 81 -0.75 -13.63 8.04
CA ARG A 81 -1.35 -12.51 8.78
C ARG A 81 -1.16 -11.18 8.07
N LEU A 82 -2.25 -10.43 7.91
CA LEU A 82 -2.24 -9.00 7.61
C LEU A 82 -2.30 -8.23 8.93
N TYR A 83 -1.25 -7.50 9.28
CA TYR A 83 -1.18 -6.74 10.52
C TYR A 83 -1.76 -5.34 10.33
N THR A 84 -2.34 -4.74 11.38
CA THR A 84 -2.76 -3.34 11.32
C THR A 84 -1.60 -2.41 11.03
N LEU A 85 -1.84 -1.38 10.23
CA LEU A 85 -0.85 -0.38 9.86
C LEU A 85 -0.33 0.38 11.09
N THR A 86 -1.06 0.41 12.20
CA THR A 86 -0.58 0.93 13.50
C THR A 86 0.72 0.30 13.98
N LYS A 87 1.05 -0.92 13.52
CA LYS A 87 2.34 -1.56 13.78
C LYS A 87 3.53 -0.74 13.24
N ARG A 88 3.30 0.08 12.21
CA ARG A 88 4.28 0.99 11.58
C ARG A 88 4.17 2.43 12.06
N PHE A 89 3.41 2.70 13.13
CA PHE A 89 3.18 4.08 13.59
C PHE A 89 4.47 4.84 13.91
N SER A 90 5.43 4.18 14.56
CA SER A 90 6.73 4.77 14.91
C SER A 90 7.68 4.95 13.73
N GLU A 91 7.39 4.31 12.59
CA GLU A 91 8.22 4.40 11.38
C GLU A 91 7.89 5.63 10.52
N GLY A 92 6.80 6.33 10.86
CA GLY A 92 6.48 7.61 10.25
C GLY A 92 5.93 7.54 8.82
N GLU A 93 5.72 6.35 8.25
CA GLU A 93 5.26 6.16 6.86
C GLU A 93 4.06 7.04 6.50
N VAL A 94 3.00 6.96 7.32
CA VAL A 94 1.74 7.69 7.09
C VAL A 94 1.91 9.21 7.29
N SER A 95 2.70 9.62 8.29
CA SER A 95 2.96 11.04 8.51
C SER A 95 3.78 11.65 7.38
N THR A 96 4.75 10.92 6.83
CA THR A 96 5.56 11.36 5.68
C THR A 96 4.65 11.60 4.49
N PHE A 97 3.81 10.62 4.13
CA PHE A 97 2.83 10.79 3.06
C PHE A 97 1.93 12.01 3.28
N CYS A 98 1.42 12.20 4.49
CA CYS A 98 0.54 13.33 4.81
C CYS A 98 1.26 14.69 4.69
N ASN A 99 2.53 14.77 5.11
CA ASN A 99 3.33 15.98 4.97
C ASN A 99 3.61 16.30 3.50
N ASP A 100 4.08 15.30 2.74
CA ASP A 100 4.50 15.47 1.35
C ASP A 100 3.33 15.92 0.46
N HIS A 101 2.11 15.46 0.76
CA HIS A 101 0.90 15.78 0.00
C HIS A 101 0.02 16.86 0.66
N ASN A 102 0.56 17.64 1.61
CA ASN A 102 -0.12 18.75 2.29
C ASN A 102 -1.48 18.38 2.93
N LEU A 103 -1.59 17.14 3.44
CA LEU A 103 -2.80 16.60 4.06
C LEU A 103 -2.91 17.00 5.54
N LYS A 104 -2.80 18.30 5.82
CA LYS A 104 -2.65 18.86 7.18
C LYS A 104 -3.71 18.42 8.19
N GLY A 105 -4.97 18.26 7.75
CA GLY A 105 -6.06 17.82 8.64
C GLY A 105 -5.82 16.44 9.27
N TYR A 106 -5.06 15.56 8.61
CA TYR A 106 -4.70 14.25 9.14
C TYR A 106 -3.58 14.32 10.19
N LEU A 107 -2.75 15.38 10.13
CA LEU A 107 -1.65 15.64 11.06
C LEU A 107 -2.11 16.36 12.34
N GLU A 108 -3.33 16.89 12.35
CA GLU A 108 -3.93 17.48 13.54
C GLU A 108 -4.02 16.46 14.67
N LYS A 109 -3.98 16.94 15.91
CA LYS A 109 -4.14 16.08 17.09
C LYS A 109 -5.61 15.93 17.44
N ASP A 110 -6.02 14.68 17.65
CA ASP A 110 -7.32 14.38 18.21
C ASP A 110 -7.40 14.90 19.66
N LYS A 111 -8.50 15.60 19.97
CA LYS A 111 -8.66 16.31 21.26
C LYS A 111 -8.75 15.37 22.47
N ASN A 112 -9.17 14.12 22.27
CA ASN A 112 -9.40 13.16 23.36
C ASN A 112 -8.15 12.30 23.62
N THR A 113 -7.44 11.94 22.57
CA THR A 113 -6.30 11.01 22.63
C THR A 113 -4.94 11.71 22.56
N ASN A 114 -4.89 12.97 22.09
CA ASN A 114 -3.66 13.72 21.79
C ASN A 114 -2.77 13.04 20.74
N GLU A 115 -3.30 12.04 20.02
CA GLU A 115 -2.66 11.34 18.91
C GLU A 115 -3.03 12.00 17.57
N PRO A 116 -2.22 11.86 16.52
CA PRO A 116 -2.57 12.39 15.22
C PRO A 116 -3.80 11.70 14.65
N VAL A 117 -4.69 12.48 14.01
CA VAL A 117 -5.97 12.04 13.47
C VAL A 117 -5.82 10.88 12.46
N TYR A 118 -4.73 10.84 11.68
CA TYR A 118 -4.48 9.72 10.76
C TYR A 118 -4.40 8.35 11.45
N LYS A 119 -3.96 8.30 12.72
CA LYS A 119 -3.80 7.02 13.43
C LYS A 119 -5.16 6.36 13.65
N SER A 120 -6.13 7.14 14.13
CA SER A 120 -7.48 6.63 14.40
C SER A 120 -8.31 6.46 13.12
N LEU A 121 -8.24 7.40 12.17
CA LEU A 121 -9.07 7.38 10.96
C LEU A 121 -8.57 6.39 9.90
N LEU A 122 -7.25 6.22 9.77
CA LEU A 122 -6.65 5.41 8.71
C LEU A 122 -6.05 4.12 9.27
N MET A 123 -5.05 4.25 10.14
CA MET A 123 -4.17 3.11 10.49
C MET A 123 -4.89 1.99 11.25
N ASN A 124 -5.86 2.32 12.10
CA ASN A 124 -6.63 1.34 12.87
C ASN A 124 -7.49 0.39 12.01
N ASN A 125 -7.82 0.80 10.79
CA ASN A 125 -8.74 0.06 9.90
C ASN A 125 -8.04 -0.48 8.64
N MET A 126 -6.72 -0.33 8.55
CA MET A 126 -5.90 -0.77 7.44
C MET A 126 -5.02 -1.93 7.89
N TYR A 127 -5.13 -3.07 7.23
CA TYR A 127 -4.39 -4.29 7.52
C TYR A 127 -3.55 -4.62 6.31
N TYR A 128 -2.25 -4.84 6.48
CA TYR A 128 -1.33 -5.01 5.36
C TYR A 128 -0.35 -6.13 5.61
N ALA A 129 0.26 -6.57 4.52
CA ALA A 129 1.51 -7.32 4.55
C ALA A 129 2.43 -6.83 3.44
N SER A 130 3.73 -6.85 3.76
CA SER A 130 4.82 -6.36 2.93
C SER A 130 5.65 -7.51 2.38
N PHE A 131 6.09 -7.34 1.14
CA PHE A 131 6.89 -8.30 0.42
C PHE A 131 7.90 -7.59 -0.47
N SER A 132 9.05 -8.20 -0.74
CA SER A 132 10.02 -7.69 -1.71
C SER A 132 9.86 -8.37 -3.07
N ASP A 133 10.35 -7.74 -4.14
CA ASP A 133 10.45 -8.38 -5.45
C ASP A 133 11.28 -9.67 -5.40
N THR A 134 11.02 -10.57 -6.35
CA THR A 134 11.87 -11.73 -6.64
C THR A 134 13.00 -11.40 -7.61
N TYR A 135 12.88 -10.32 -8.39
CA TYR A 135 13.89 -9.80 -9.31
C TYR A 135 14.67 -8.65 -8.67
N LEU A 136 15.56 -8.99 -7.74
CA LEU A 136 16.38 -8.04 -7.00
C LEU A 136 17.74 -7.84 -7.68
N ASN A 137 18.23 -6.60 -7.71
CA ASN A 137 19.62 -6.34 -8.07
C ASN A 137 20.59 -6.76 -6.95
N GLU A 138 21.90 -6.72 -7.22
CA GLU A 138 22.91 -7.18 -6.27
C GLU A 138 22.87 -6.41 -4.94
N MET A 139 22.67 -5.09 -4.99
CA MET A 139 22.60 -4.24 -3.79
C MET A 139 21.36 -4.54 -2.96
N GLU A 140 20.19 -4.62 -3.60
CA GLU A 140 18.92 -4.98 -2.94
C GLU A 140 18.99 -6.37 -2.31
N SER A 141 19.48 -7.36 -3.06
CA SER A 141 19.62 -8.72 -2.57
C SER A 141 20.61 -8.81 -1.40
N LYS A 142 21.70 -8.05 -1.44
CA LYS A 142 22.67 -8.00 -0.35
C LYS A 142 22.07 -7.36 0.88
N TYR A 143 21.45 -6.19 0.74
CA TYR A 143 20.76 -5.48 1.83
C TYR A 143 19.75 -6.37 2.53
N LEU A 144 18.79 -6.94 1.78
CA LEU A 144 17.78 -7.83 2.33
C LEU A 144 18.39 -9.09 2.95
N LYS A 145 19.45 -9.67 2.36
CA LYS A 145 20.13 -10.82 2.97
C LYS A 145 20.80 -10.40 4.29
N GLU A 146 21.48 -9.27 4.37
CA GLU A 146 22.19 -8.84 5.59
C GLU A 146 21.23 -8.49 6.73
N GLU A 147 20.17 -7.74 6.42
CA GLU A 147 19.13 -7.35 7.39
C GLU A 147 18.40 -8.58 7.97
N PHE A 148 18.13 -9.60 7.15
CA PHE A 148 17.31 -10.73 7.58
C PHE A 148 18.10 -11.99 7.92
N SER A 149 19.21 -12.32 7.26
CA SER A 149 19.95 -13.59 7.47
C SER A 149 20.77 -13.63 8.75
N SER A 150 21.13 -12.47 9.31
CA SER A 150 21.93 -12.36 10.54
C SER A 150 21.17 -12.74 11.82
N PHE A 151 19.83 -12.84 11.78
CA PHE A 151 18.95 -13.02 12.95
C PHE A 151 17.97 -14.21 12.83
N GLN A 152 18.44 -15.41 12.49
CA GLN A 152 17.56 -16.59 12.29
C GLN A 152 16.52 -16.35 11.17
N GLY A 153 16.96 -15.67 10.11
CA GLY A 153 16.13 -15.27 8.99
C GLY A 153 15.55 -16.43 8.21
N VAL A 154 14.28 -16.30 7.87
CA VAL A 154 13.58 -17.16 6.93
C VAL A 154 13.02 -16.30 5.80
N ARG A 155 13.29 -16.71 4.57
CA ARG A 155 12.66 -16.15 3.38
C ARG A 155 11.63 -17.14 2.86
N LEU A 156 10.38 -16.71 2.77
CA LEU A 156 9.34 -17.44 2.06
C LEU A 156 9.24 -16.83 0.65
N LYS A 157 9.38 -17.67 -0.38
CA LYS A 157 8.96 -17.31 -1.74
C LYS A 157 7.47 -17.60 -1.84
N LEU A 158 6.69 -16.57 -2.10
CA LEU A 158 5.24 -16.64 -2.15
C LEU A 158 4.75 -16.28 -3.54
N LYS A 159 3.63 -16.88 -3.96
CA LYS A 159 2.83 -16.39 -5.07
C LYS A 159 1.56 -15.77 -4.51
N ILE A 160 1.30 -14.52 -4.88
CA ILE A 160 0.08 -13.81 -4.50
C ILE A 160 -0.78 -13.68 -5.74
N THR A 161 -2.03 -14.13 -5.65
CA THR A 161 -3.07 -13.86 -6.66
C THR A 161 -4.14 -12.98 -6.04
N ALA A 162 -4.52 -11.90 -6.71
CA ALA A 162 -5.43 -10.89 -6.20
C ALA A 162 -6.62 -10.65 -7.15
N LYS A 163 -7.84 -10.77 -6.61
CA LYS A 163 -9.05 -10.15 -7.14
C LYS A 163 -9.31 -8.77 -6.52
N ASN A 164 -8.64 -8.48 -5.42
CA ASN A 164 -8.67 -7.21 -4.73
C ASN A 164 -7.69 -6.23 -5.40
N LYS A 165 -8.14 -5.00 -5.65
CA LYS A 165 -7.31 -3.97 -6.30
C LYS A 165 -6.14 -3.47 -5.46
N TYR A 166 -6.06 -3.80 -4.18
CA TYR A 166 -5.00 -3.30 -3.30
C TYR A 166 -3.82 -4.26 -3.15
N PHE A 167 -3.46 -4.97 -4.21
CA PHE A 167 -2.11 -5.54 -4.38
C PHE A 167 -1.31 -4.65 -5.31
N LYS A 168 -0.37 -3.87 -4.76
CA LYS A 168 0.34 -2.81 -5.49
C LYS A 168 1.80 -2.77 -5.07
N ASN A 169 2.65 -2.25 -5.94
CA ASN A 169 4.01 -1.84 -5.58
C ASN A 169 3.99 -0.58 -4.71
N ILE A 170 5.05 -0.37 -3.94
CA ILE A 170 5.31 0.90 -3.29
C ILE A 170 5.80 1.92 -4.31
N VAL A 171 5.29 3.15 -4.19
CA VAL A 171 5.87 4.33 -4.81
C VAL A 171 6.79 5.01 -3.80
N TYR A 172 8.06 5.17 -4.17
CA TYR A 172 9.03 5.86 -3.34
C TYR A 172 9.09 7.34 -3.69
N ASP A 173 9.31 8.20 -2.71
CA ASP A 173 9.52 9.62 -2.96
C ASP A 173 10.76 9.84 -3.86
N LYS A 174 10.69 10.80 -4.80
CA LYS A 174 11.86 11.13 -5.63
C LYS A 174 12.93 11.85 -4.81
N SER A 175 12.48 12.67 -3.88
CA SER A 175 13.29 13.32 -2.85
C SER A 175 12.41 13.59 -1.64
N LYS A 176 13.02 13.61 -0.46
CA LYS A 176 12.32 13.87 0.81
C LYS A 176 11.43 15.12 0.73
N GLY A 177 10.15 14.97 1.04
CA GLY A 177 9.19 16.08 1.01
C GLY A 177 8.55 16.34 -0.35
N ALA A 178 8.90 15.59 -1.40
CA ALA A 178 8.37 15.83 -2.73
C ALA A 178 7.06 15.04 -2.95
N PRO A 179 5.91 15.71 -3.21
CA PRO A 179 4.69 15.03 -3.58
C PRO A 179 4.83 14.31 -4.91
N ILE A 180 3.92 13.36 -5.14
CA ILE A 180 3.77 12.70 -6.43
C ILE A 180 3.43 13.73 -7.51
N GLU A 181 4.22 13.73 -8.58
CA GLU A 181 4.29 14.82 -9.57
C GLU A 181 2.94 15.15 -10.21
N ILE A 182 2.20 14.14 -10.69
CA ILE A 182 0.87 14.36 -11.28
C ILE A 182 -0.13 14.94 -10.26
N ILE A 183 -0.09 14.48 -9.00
CA ILE A 183 -0.96 15.00 -7.94
C ILE A 183 -0.59 16.46 -7.63
N LYS A 184 0.71 16.76 -7.60
CA LYS A 184 1.23 18.12 -7.40
C LYS A 184 0.78 19.05 -8.51
N GLU A 185 0.98 18.68 -9.78
CA GLU A 185 0.62 19.52 -10.93
C GLU A 185 -0.88 19.84 -10.95
N ILE A 186 -1.73 18.84 -10.70
CA ILE A 186 -3.19 19.04 -10.63
C ILE A 186 -3.56 19.96 -9.46
N THR A 187 -2.97 19.73 -8.29
CA THR A 187 -3.24 20.53 -7.09
C THR A 187 -2.83 21.99 -7.29
N ASP A 188 -1.61 22.21 -7.79
CA ASP A 188 -1.07 23.55 -8.03
C ASP A 188 -1.85 24.30 -9.11
N LEU A 189 -2.24 23.62 -10.20
CA LEU A 189 -3.08 24.20 -11.25
C LEU A 189 -4.42 24.69 -10.68
N ILE A 190 -5.12 23.81 -9.95
CA ILE A 190 -6.45 24.11 -9.41
C ILE A 190 -6.36 25.24 -8.39
N GLU A 191 -5.33 25.25 -7.54
CA GLU A 191 -5.13 26.31 -6.54
C GLU A 191 -4.74 27.64 -7.19
N SER A 192 -3.76 27.64 -8.08
CA SER A 192 -3.22 28.89 -8.65
C SER A 192 -4.13 29.55 -9.70
N LYS A 193 -4.76 28.77 -10.57
CA LYS A 193 -5.57 29.31 -11.68
C LYS A 193 -7.04 29.49 -11.32
N TYR A 194 -7.56 28.61 -10.46
CA TYR A 194 -8.99 28.58 -10.13
C TYR A 194 -9.31 28.94 -8.68
N ASN A 195 -8.29 29.16 -7.84
CA ASN A 195 -8.45 29.49 -6.41
C ASN A 195 -9.35 28.49 -5.66
N ARG A 196 -9.26 27.21 -6.04
CA ARG A 196 -9.98 26.09 -5.42
C ARG A 196 -8.98 25.07 -4.88
N LYS A 197 -9.43 24.15 -4.05
CA LYS A 197 -8.63 23.00 -3.59
C LYS A 197 -8.97 21.76 -4.40
N PHE A 198 -7.96 21.06 -4.88
CA PHE A 198 -8.15 19.71 -5.40
C PHE A 198 -8.32 18.71 -4.26
N ILE A 199 -9.30 17.81 -4.37
CA ILE A 199 -9.47 16.70 -3.43
C ILE A 199 -9.52 15.40 -4.22
N LEU A 200 -8.44 14.64 -4.15
CA LEU A 200 -8.35 13.29 -4.69
C LEU A 200 -9.09 12.32 -3.76
N HIS A 201 -10.14 11.67 -4.26
CA HIS A 201 -10.89 10.71 -3.48
C HIS A 201 -9.98 9.53 -3.06
N GLY A 202 -9.99 9.19 -1.77
CA GLY A 202 -9.25 8.03 -1.27
C GLY A 202 -7.74 8.22 -1.17
N ILE A 203 -7.19 9.42 -1.41
CA ILE A 203 -5.74 9.70 -1.34
C ILE A 203 -5.10 9.23 -0.02
N SER A 204 -5.81 9.41 1.09
CA SER A 204 -5.33 9.01 2.42
C SER A 204 -5.18 7.50 2.59
N LYS A 205 -5.81 6.68 1.74
CA LYS A 205 -5.62 5.22 1.73
C LYS A 205 -4.36 4.80 1.01
N LEU A 206 -3.89 5.65 0.09
CA LEU A 206 -2.71 5.41 -0.73
C LEU A 206 -1.42 5.67 0.05
N CYS A 207 -1.51 6.25 1.26
CA CYS A 207 -0.39 6.34 2.19
C CYS A 207 0.22 4.98 2.53
N ALA A 208 -0.57 3.90 2.45
CA ALA A 208 -0.08 2.55 2.67
C ALA A 208 0.84 2.07 1.54
N PHE A 209 0.84 2.74 0.38
CA PHE A 209 1.60 2.40 -0.82
C PHE A 209 2.65 3.45 -1.18
N TYR A 210 3.06 4.27 -0.21
CA TYR A 210 4.06 5.31 -0.41
C TYR A 210 5.08 5.32 0.73
N LEU A 211 6.37 5.35 0.40
CA LEU A 211 7.46 5.37 1.38
C LEU A 211 8.55 6.37 1.00
N SER A 212 9.36 6.75 1.99
CA SER A 212 10.62 7.47 1.75
C SER A 212 11.55 6.64 0.87
N ASN A 213 12.30 7.29 -0.02
CA ASN A 213 13.36 6.67 -0.83
C ASN A 213 14.44 5.98 0.01
N ASP A 214 14.52 6.26 1.32
CA ASP A 214 15.38 5.54 2.25
C ASP A 214 15.09 4.02 2.28
N PHE A 215 13.85 3.62 1.98
CA PHE A 215 13.40 2.22 1.95
C PHE A 215 13.42 1.60 0.54
N LYS A 216 13.96 2.31 -0.47
CA LYS A 216 13.90 1.84 -1.87
C LYS A 216 14.56 0.49 -2.12
N LEU A 217 15.55 0.12 -1.29
CA LEU A 217 16.26 -1.16 -1.40
C LEU A 217 15.38 -2.36 -1.02
N GLU A 218 14.22 -2.13 -0.39
CA GLU A 218 13.26 -3.19 -0.11
C GLU A 218 12.49 -3.65 -1.35
N ASN A 219 12.42 -2.80 -2.39
CA ASN A 219 11.68 -3.02 -3.64
C ASN A 219 10.31 -3.66 -3.36
N GLU A 220 9.49 -2.92 -2.62
CA GLU A 220 8.39 -3.46 -1.84
C GLU A 220 7.06 -3.49 -2.62
N PHE A 221 6.29 -4.54 -2.35
CA PHE A 221 4.90 -4.75 -2.72
C PHE A 221 4.08 -4.95 -1.46
N ARG A 222 2.85 -4.42 -1.45
CA ARG A 222 1.91 -4.64 -0.35
C ARG A 222 0.59 -5.20 -0.85
N ILE A 223 0.02 -6.09 -0.06
CA ILE A 223 -1.43 -6.32 -0.07
C ILE A 223 -2.05 -5.54 1.07
N LEU A 224 -3.19 -4.91 0.82
CA LEU A 224 -3.92 -4.12 1.81
C LEU A 224 -5.37 -4.58 1.89
N LEU A 225 -5.87 -4.61 3.11
CA LEU A 225 -7.28 -4.75 3.46
C LEU A 225 -7.72 -3.49 4.18
N GLN A 226 -8.74 -2.83 3.66
CA GLN A 226 -9.51 -1.84 4.42
C GLN A 226 -10.69 -2.55 5.09
N HIS A 227 -10.66 -2.70 6.42
CA HIS A 227 -11.66 -3.50 7.14
C HIS A 227 -13.09 -3.02 6.91
N ASN A 228 -13.32 -1.70 6.88
CA ASN A 228 -14.66 -1.14 6.68
C ASN A 228 -15.27 -1.44 5.30
N SER A 229 -14.48 -1.99 4.36
CA SER A 229 -14.95 -2.38 3.02
C SER A 229 -15.52 -3.81 2.96
N TYR A 230 -15.42 -4.57 4.05
CA TYR A 230 -15.85 -5.97 4.09
C TYR A 230 -16.69 -6.24 5.34
N GLN A 231 -17.82 -6.91 5.15
CA GLN A 231 -18.63 -7.40 6.26
C GLN A 231 -18.08 -8.78 6.69
N ASN A 232 -18.08 -9.06 8.00
CA ASN A 232 -17.73 -10.37 8.58
C ASN A 232 -16.27 -10.83 8.41
N ILE A 233 -15.31 -9.92 8.60
CA ILE A 233 -13.90 -10.30 8.79
C ILE A 233 -13.60 -10.36 10.27
N ASP A 234 -13.09 -11.50 10.73
CA ASP A 234 -12.59 -11.63 12.09
C ASP A 234 -11.27 -10.87 12.25
N VAL A 235 -11.29 -9.85 13.10
CA VAL A 235 -10.10 -9.13 13.55
C VAL A 235 -9.60 -9.77 14.83
N LEU A 236 -8.40 -10.35 14.75
CA LEU A 236 -7.72 -11.02 15.85
C LEU A 236 -6.65 -10.10 16.47
N SER A 237 -6.05 -10.54 17.57
CA SER A 237 -4.98 -9.82 18.27
C SER A 237 -3.93 -10.80 18.77
N ASP A 238 -2.65 -10.41 18.73
CA ASP A 238 -1.54 -11.15 19.35
C ASP A 238 -1.13 -10.53 20.69
N GLY A 239 -1.96 -9.65 21.24
CA GLY A 239 -1.72 -8.90 22.47
C GLY A 239 -1.02 -7.55 22.23
N GLN A 240 -0.32 -7.38 21.11
CA GLN A 240 0.35 -6.12 20.76
C GLN A 240 -0.31 -5.44 19.57
N HIS A 241 -0.64 -6.20 18.53
CA HIS A 241 -1.20 -5.69 17.29
C HIS A 241 -2.42 -6.49 16.86
N LYS A 242 -3.34 -5.81 16.21
CA LYS A 242 -4.48 -6.45 15.57
C LYS A 242 -4.04 -7.02 14.21
N TYR A 243 -4.67 -8.10 13.79
CA TYR A 243 -4.41 -8.70 12.48
C TYR A 243 -5.63 -9.42 11.92
N VAL A 244 -5.59 -9.71 10.63
CA VAL A 244 -6.54 -10.56 9.91
C VAL A 244 -5.77 -11.74 9.32
N GLU A 245 -6.36 -12.93 9.34
CA GLU A 245 -5.74 -14.15 8.79
C GLU A 245 -6.24 -14.44 7.37
N LEU A 246 -5.31 -14.83 6.50
CA LEU A 246 -5.57 -15.35 5.16
C LEU A 246 -5.19 -16.83 5.14
N PRO A 247 -6.08 -17.74 4.71
CA PRO A 247 -5.69 -19.12 4.49
C PRO A 247 -4.64 -19.22 3.38
N LEU A 248 -3.63 -20.08 3.56
CA LEU A 248 -2.69 -20.40 2.50
C LEU A 248 -3.34 -21.34 1.47
N GLY A 249 -2.97 -21.19 0.20
CA GLY A 249 -3.41 -22.06 -0.89
C GLY A 249 -4.88 -21.91 -1.32
N THR A 250 -5.64 -20.97 -0.75
CA THR A 250 -7.05 -20.75 -1.10
C THR A 250 -7.36 -19.25 -1.21
N MET A 251 -8.24 -18.88 -2.15
CA MET A 251 -8.75 -17.51 -2.27
C MET A 251 -9.58 -17.13 -1.04
N SER A 252 -9.10 -16.14 -0.29
CA SER A 252 -9.81 -15.58 0.86
C SER A 252 -11.03 -14.76 0.45
N GLN A 253 -11.95 -14.53 1.40
CA GLN A 253 -13.12 -13.67 1.21
C GLN A 253 -12.77 -12.23 0.82
N ILE A 254 -11.55 -11.78 1.12
CA ILE A 254 -11.07 -10.44 0.77
C ILE A 254 -10.38 -10.37 -0.58
N GLY A 255 -10.39 -11.47 -1.35
CA GLY A 255 -9.89 -11.50 -2.72
C GLY A 255 -8.37 -11.64 -2.83
N TYR A 256 -7.69 -12.23 -1.84
CA TYR A 256 -6.29 -12.62 -1.95
C TYR A 256 -6.11 -14.12 -1.75
N MET A 257 -5.24 -14.72 -2.56
CA MET A 257 -4.72 -16.08 -2.38
C MET A 257 -3.20 -15.99 -2.22
N VAL A 258 -2.66 -16.66 -1.20
CA VAL A 258 -1.22 -16.69 -0.91
C VAL A 258 -0.75 -18.14 -0.94
N GLU A 259 0.20 -18.45 -1.81
CA GLU A 259 0.76 -19.80 -1.98
C GLU A 259 2.25 -19.78 -1.64
N VAL A 260 2.73 -20.81 -0.95
CA VAL A 260 4.15 -20.95 -0.63
C VAL A 260 4.82 -21.75 -1.74
N LEU A 261 5.79 -21.13 -2.41
CA LEU A 261 6.55 -21.73 -3.51
C LEU A 261 7.97 -22.16 -3.09
N GLY A 262 8.47 -21.64 -1.97
CA GLY A 262 9.83 -21.91 -1.54
C GLY A 262 10.11 -21.40 -0.13
N ILE A 263 11.02 -22.06 0.57
CA ILE A 263 11.45 -21.67 1.91
C ILE A 263 12.97 -21.67 1.93
N GLN A 264 13.58 -20.57 2.37
CA GLN A 264 15.03 -20.45 2.46
C GLN A 264 15.45 -20.01 3.86
N THR A 265 16.29 -20.84 4.50
CA THR A 265 16.85 -20.52 5.81
C THR A 265 18.07 -21.37 6.15
N ASN A 266 18.93 -20.85 7.04
CA ASN A 266 19.99 -21.62 7.69
C ASN A 266 19.55 -22.19 9.05
N GLU A 267 18.30 -21.95 9.45
CA GLU A 267 17.70 -22.53 10.63
C GLU A 267 17.10 -23.91 10.35
N ASN A 268 17.02 -24.73 11.40
CA ASN A 268 16.19 -25.94 11.36
C ASN A 268 14.76 -25.54 11.73
N LEU A 269 13.82 -25.69 10.79
CA LEU A 269 12.42 -25.35 10.99
C LEU A 269 11.60 -26.59 11.42
N SER A 270 10.76 -26.41 12.43
CA SER A 270 9.71 -27.37 12.80
C SER A 270 8.46 -27.07 11.98
N ILE A 271 8.36 -27.67 10.79
CA ILE A 271 7.29 -27.42 9.81
C ILE A 271 6.64 -28.73 9.32
N PRO A 272 5.38 -28.68 8.84
CA PRO A 272 4.70 -29.84 8.28
C PRO A 272 5.44 -30.48 7.11
N ASP A 273 5.27 -31.79 6.92
CA ASP A 273 5.99 -32.56 5.89
C ASP A 273 5.74 -32.04 4.47
N GLU A 274 4.54 -31.53 4.18
CA GLU A 274 4.18 -30.94 2.88
C GLU A 274 5.08 -29.77 2.47
N TYR A 275 5.65 -29.04 3.42
CA TYR A 275 6.54 -27.90 3.15
C TYR A 275 8.03 -28.29 3.09
N LYS A 276 8.42 -29.46 3.60
CA LYS A 276 9.83 -29.90 3.60
C LYS A 276 10.47 -29.95 2.21
N PRO A 277 9.79 -30.38 1.14
CA PRO A 277 10.35 -30.33 -0.22
C PRO A 277 10.67 -28.92 -0.73
N LEU A 278 10.07 -27.88 -0.15
CA LEU A 278 10.28 -26.48 -0.53
C LEU A 278 11.47 -25.84 0.20
N LEU A 279 12.03 -26.51 1.22
CA LEU A 279 13.08 -26.00 2.08
C LEU A 279 14.47 -26.08 1.42
N LYS A 280 15.18 -24.95 1.39
CA LYS A 280 16.56 -24.83 0.91
C LYS A 280 17.40 -24.03 1.91
N ARG A 281 18.71 -24.29 1.95
CA ARG A 281 19.67 -23.46 2.70
C ARG A 281 19.95 -22.16 1.96
N TRP A 282 20.41 -21.14 2.67
CA TRP A 282 21.01 -19.98 2.01
C TRP A 282 22.33 -20.43 1.39
N VAL A 283 22.46 -20.23 0.08
CA VAL A 283 23.75 -20.34 -0.63
C VAL A 283 24.45 -18.98 -0.55
#